data_AF-A0A497JXZ8-F1
#
_entry.id   AF-A0A497JXZ8-F1
#
_cell.length_a   1.000
_cell.length_b   1.000
_cell.length_c   1.000
_cell.angle_alpha   90.00
_cell.angle_beta   90.00
_cell.angle_gamma   90.00
#
_symmetry.space_group_name_H-M   'P 1'
#
loop_
_entity.id
_entity.type
_entity.pdbx_description
1 polymer ?
#
loop_
_entity_poly.entity_id
_entity_poly.type
_entity_poly.pdbx_seq_one_letter_code
_entity_poly.pdbx_strand_id
1 'polypeptide(L)'
;MKGGPAAFYIQAVGKKPNNAVFLVGYQIPGTPGRELLDKGVCVIDGKVRKIKAKVEFFDFSSHSGARELKETVRGLKGNPKVYVVHGAEGNCPMFAKWIREEVGLKAKAPKAGEVVEV
;
A
#
# COMPACT_ATOMS: atom_id res chain seq x y z
N MET A 1 10.70 -6.34 1.43
CA MET A 1 11.95 -6.12 0.68
C MET A 1 13.00 -5.23 1.38
N LYS A 2 12.70 -4.55 2.51
CA LYS A 2 13.71 -3.73 3.22
C LYS A 2 14.80 -4.54 3.94
N GLY A 3 14.66 -5.87 4.05
CA GLY A 3 15.61 -6.76 4.70
C GLY A 3 15.11 -8.20 4.77
N GLY A 4 15.76 -9.01 5.59
CA GLY A 4 15.40 -10.40 5.85
C GLY A 4 15.61 -11.34 4.65
N PRO A 5 15.03 -12.55 4.68
CA PRO A 5 15.23 -13.56 3.64
C PRO A 5 14.86 -13.09 2.24
N ALA A 6 13.84 -12.24 2.10
CA ALA A 6 13.45 -11.69 0.80
C ALA A 6 14.59 -10.88 0.14
N ALA A 7 15.28 -10.04 0.91
CA ALA A 7 16.41 -9.25 0.42
C ALA A 7 17.66 -10.12 0.16
N PHE A 8 17.80 -11.25 0.85
CA PHE A 8 18.84 -12.23 0.58
C PHE A 8 18.58 -12.99 -0.73
N TYR A 9 17.39 -13.59 -0.86
CA TYR A 9 17.06 -14.43 -2.02
C TYR A 9 17.03 -13.65 -3.32
N ILE A 10 16.61 -12.38 -3.33
CA ILE A 10 16.59 -11.60 -4.57
C ILE A 10 17.98 -11.42 -5.18
N GLN A 11 19.05 -11.43 -4.37
CA GLN A 11 20.42 -11.36 -4.87
C GLN A 11 20.82 -12.61 -5.65
N ALA A 12 20.25 -13.77 -5.29
CA ALA A 12 20.45 -15.03 -5.99
C ALA A 12 19.49 -15.20 -7.17
N VAL A 13 18.18 -14.96 -6.96
CA VAL A 13 17.16 -15.21 -7.97
C VAL A 13 17.11 -14.13 -9.04
N GLY A 14 17.32 -12.86 -8.66
CA GLY A 14 17.16 -11.70 -9.53
C GLY A 14 18.20 -11.61 -10.64
N LYS A 15 19.35 -12.29 -10.49
CA LYS A 15 20.43 -12.32 -11.49
C LYS A 15 20.16 -13.25 -12.67
N LYS A 16 19.11 -14.10 -12.61
CA LYS A 16 18.84 -15.14 -13.62
C LYS A 16 17.57 -14.82 -14.42
N PRO A 17 17.60 -14.82 -15.77
CA PRO A 17 16.45 -14.46 -16.60
C PRO A 17 15.32 -15.50 -16.60
N ASN A 18 15.63 -16.76 -16.28
CA ASN A 18 14.63 -17.84 -16.21
C ASN A 18 13.84 -17.85 -14.89
N ASN A 19 14.10 -16.89 -14.00
CA ASN A 19 13.42 -16.76 -12.72
C ASN A 19 12.35 -15.66 -12.78
N ALA A 20 11.45 -15.68 -11.81
CA ALA A 20 10.48 -14.61 -11.58
C ALA A 20 10.40 -14.22 -10.11
N VAL A 21 10.05 -12.95 -9.86
CA VAL A 21 9.74 -12.40 -8.54
C VAL A 21 8.35 -11.78 -8.60
N PHE A 22 7.44 -12.30 -7.79
CA PHE A 22 6.08 -11.80 -7.68
C PHE A 22 5.89 -11.04 -6.38
N LEU A 23 5.47 -9.78 -6.48
CA LEU A 23 5.09 -8.97 -5.33
C LEU A 23 3.57 -9.03 -5.17
N VAL A 24 3.11 -9.39 -3.99
CA VAL A 24 1.68 -9.74 -3.76
C VAL A 24 0.91 -8.72 -2.92
N GLY A 25 1.58 -7.67 -2.45
CA GLY A 25 0.98 -6.65 -1.58
C GLY A 25 1.50 -5.26 -1.91
N TYR A 26 0.81 -4.24 -1.42
CA TYR A 26 1.14 -2.86 -1.71
C TYR A 26 2.60 -2.51 -1.38
N GLN A 27 3.27 -1.84 -2.32
CA GLN A 27 4.64 -1.38 -2.15
C GLN A 27 4.65 0.13 -1.95
N ILE A 28 5.05 0.56 -0.76
CA ILE A 28 5.13 1.97 -0.40
C ILE A 28 6.18 2.67 -1.29
N PRO A 29 5.91 3.89 -1.80
CA PRO A 29 6.90 4.71 -2.50
C PRO A 29 8.24 4.81 -1.76
N GLY A 30 9.34 4.74 -2.52
CA GLY A 30 10.70 4.79 -1.98
C GLY A 30 11.17 3.51 -1.28
N THR A 31 10.34 2.45 -1.23
CA THR A 31 10.79 1.15 -0.71
C THR A 31 11.47 0.31 -1.80
N PRO A 32 12.38 -0.62 -1.44
CA PRO A 32 13.06 -1.44 -2.44
C PRO A 32 12.12 -2.30 -3.29
N GLY A 33 10.95 -2.70 -2.76
CA GLY A 33 9.96 -3.42 -3.56
C GLY A 33 9.26 -2.53 -4.57
N ARG A 34 9.03 -1.24 -4.25
CA ARG A 34 8.49 -0.28 -5.22
C ARG A 34 9.50 0.04 -6.32
N GLU A 35 10.77 0.26 -5.95
CA GLU A 35 11.86 0.47 -6.90
C GLU A 35 12.05 -0.74 -7.83
N LEU A 36 11.85 -1.95 -7.30
CA LEU A 36 11.88 -3.17 -8.10
C LEU A 36 10.75 -3.21 -9.14
N LEU A 37 9.51 -2.87 -8.76
CA LEU A 37 8.38 -2.83 -9.69
C LEU A 37 8.55 -1.75 -10.76
N ASP A 38 8.89 -0.52 -10.34
CA ASP A 38 8.86 0.64 -11.23
C ASP A 38 10.07 0.69 -12.16
N LYS A 39 11.25 0.28 -11.66
CA LYS A 39 12.53 0.46 -12.36
C LYS A 39 13.22 -0.86 -12.68
N GLY A 40 12.74 -1.98 -12.15
CA GLY A 40 13.40 -3.27 -12.33
C GLY A 40 14.78 -3.32 -11.67
N VAL A 41 15.00 -2.58 -10.58
CA VAL A 41 16.30 -2.52 -9.89
C VAL A 41 16.21 -2.95 -8.43
N CYS A 42 17.31 -3.49 -7.92
CA CYS A 42 17.46 -3.77 -6.50
C CYS A 42 18.91 -3.58 -6.06
N VAL A 43 19.12 -3.48 -4.75
CA VAL A 43 20.47 -3.52 -4.17
C VAL A 43 20.95 -4.97 -4.14
N ILE A 44 22.03 -5.24 -4.86
CA ILE A 44 22.69 -6.53 -4.97
C ILE A 44 24.17 -6.33 -4.71
N ASP A 45 24.73 -7.07 -3.74
CA ASP A 45 26.13 -6.96 -3.34
C ASP A 45 26.51 -5.50 -2.99
N GLY A 46 25.61 -4.80 -2.27
CA GLY A 46 25.78 -3.40 -1.86
C GLY A 46 25.63 -2.35 -2.97
N LYS A 47 25.29 -2.72 -4.20
CA LYS A 47 25.14 -1.80 -5.35
C LYS A 47 23.77 -1.91 -5.99
N VAL A 48 23.23 -0.80 -6.48
CA VAL A 48 22.00 -0.83 -7.29
C VAL A 48 22.29 -1.51 -8.63
N ARG A 49 21.54 -2.57 -8.94
CA ARG A 49 21.67 -3.34 -10.19
C ARG A 49 20.30 -3.60 -10.82
N LYS A 50 20.27 -3.70 -12.14
CA LYS A 50 19.09 -4.21 -12.87
C LYS A 50 18.86 -5.69 -12.56
N ILE A 51 17.60 -6.02 -12.33
CA ILE A 51 17.12 -7.38 -12.16
C ILE A 51 16.88 -7.98 -13.55
N LYS A 52 17.40 -9.20 -13.76
CA LYS A 52 17.20 -9.98 -14.99
C LYS A 52 15.96 -10.88 -14.89
N ALA A 53 15.62 -11.31 -13.68
CA ALA A 53 14.41 -12.08 -13.45
C ALA A 53 13.16 -11.28 -13.86
N LYS A 54 12.12 -11.98 -14.30
CA LYS A 54 10.81 -11.36 -14.54
C LYS A 54 10.27 -10.81 -13.22
N VAL A 55 9.75 -9.59 -13.23
CA VAL A 55 9.13 -8.96 -12.05
C VAL A 55 7.68 -8.69 -12.38
N GLU A 56 6.78 -9.15 -11.53
CA GLU A 56 5.33 -8.95 -11.69
C GLU A 56 4.68 -8.63 -10.36
N PHE A 57 3.49 -8.03 -10.43
CA PHE A 57 2.67 -7.69 -9.28
C PHE A 57 1.32 -8.41 -9.37
N PHE A 58 0.91 -9.02 -8.26
CA PHE A 58 -0.46 -9.49 -8.06
C PHE A 58 -1.06 -8.77 -6.86
N ASP A 59 -2.26 -8.23 -7.01
CA ASP A 59 -2.94 -7.63 -5.87
C ASP A 59 -3.66 -8.72 -5.06
N PHE A 60 -2.92 -9.36 -4.16
CA PHE A 60 -3.47 -10.23 -3.12
C PHE A 60 -3.44 -9.53 -1.77
N SER A 61 -3.51 -8.19 -1.77
CA SER A 61 -3.50 -7.45 -0.52
C SER A 61 -4.72 -7.84 0.32
N SER A 62 -4.48 -8.07 1.62
CA SER A 62 -5.56 -8.36 2.57
C SER A 62 -6.32 -7.10 2.99
N HIS A 63 -6.21 -6.02 2.21
CA HIS A 63 -6.87 -4.75 2.47
C HIS A 63 -8.14 -4.64 1.63
N SER A 64 -9.21 -4.14 2.24
CA SER A 64 -10.43 -3.78 1.52
C SER A 64 -10.12 -2.72 0.47
N GLY A 65 -10.58 -2.95 -0.76
CA GLY A 65 -10.54 -1.96 -1.82
C GLY A 65 -11.52 -0.81 -1.58
N ALA A 66 -11.52 0.16 -2.49
CA ALA A 66 -12.38 1.34 -2.38
C ALA A 66 -13.86 0.97 -2.36
N ARG A 67 -14.27 -0.07 -3.10
CA ARG A 67 -15.66 -0.52 -3.15
C ARG A 67 -16.09 -1.10 -1.80
N GLU A 68 -15.31 -2.02 -1.27
CA GLU A 68 -15.57 -2.71 -0.01
C GLU A 68 -15.59 -1.70 1.17
N LEU A 69 -14.68 -0.72 1.18
CA LEU A 69 -14.69 0.36 2.17
C LEU A 69 -15.96 1.21 2.09
N LYS A 70 -16.40 1.59 0.88
CA LYS A 70 -17.64 2.36 0.66
C LYS A 70 -18.88 1.58 1.10
N GLU A 71 -18.95 0.30 0.76
CA GLU A 71 -20.02 -0.61 1.19
C GLU A 71 -20.05 -0.75 2.71
N THR A 72 -18.88 -0.90 3.35
CA THR A 72 -18.75 -0.98 4.81
C THR A 72 -19.33 0.26 5.49
N VAL A 73 -18.96 1.46 5.02
CA VAL A 73 -19.45 2.71 5.63
C VAL A 73 -20.95 2.90 5.40
N ARG A 74 -21.48 2.53 4.23
CA ARG A 74 -22.93 2.58 3.95
C ARG A 74 -23.75 1.62 4.83
N GLY A 75 -23.15 0.52 5.27
CA GLY A 75 -23.79 -0.46 6.15
C GLY A 75 -23.80 -0.09 7.64
N LEU A 76 -23.14 1.01 8.05
CA LEU A 76 -23.09 1.43 9.45
C LEU A 76 -24.47 1.86 9.94
N LYS A 77 -24.84 1.43 11.15
CA LYS A 77 -26.09 1.84 11.81
C LYS A 77 -25.84 3.03 12.74
N GLY A 78 -26.86 3.88 12.90
CA GLY A 78 -26.81 5.08 13.73
C GLY A 78 -26.12 6.24 13.02
N ASN A 79 -25.59 7.20 13.80
CA ASN A 79 -24.90 8.38 13.28
C ASN A 79 -23.46 8.48 13.82
N PRO A 80 -22.58 7.50 13.53
CA PRO A 80 -21.21 7.51 14.04
C PRO A 80 -20.39 8.63 13.40
N LYS A 81 -19.39 9.11 14.16
CA LYS A 81 -18.32 9.95 13.63
C LYS A 81 -17.17 9.05 13.14
N VAL A 82 -16.79 9.18 11.87
CA VAL A 82 -15.80 8.32 11.22
C VAL A 82 -14.45 9.03 11.13
N TYR A 83 -13.38 8.40 11.62
CA TYR A 83 -12.01 8.87 11.46
C TYR A 83 -11.28 8.02 10.44
N VAL A 84 -10.83 8.62 9.34
CA VAL A 84 -10.11 7.94 8.25
C VAL A 84 -8.62 8.11 8.43
N VAL A 85 -7.90 7.00 8.61
CA VAL A 85 -6.46 6.96 8.86
C VAL A 85 -5.78 5.90 7.97
N HIS A 86 -4.45 5.80 8.04
CA HIS A 86 -3.65 4.76 7.38
C HIS A 86 -3.89 4.62 5.87
N GLY A 87 -3.88 5.74 5.16
CA GLY A 87 -3.93 5.78 3.70
C GLY A 87 -2.71 6.51 3.13
N ALA A 88 -2.47 6.30 1.84
CA ALA A 88 -1.51 7.11 1.09
C ALA A 88 -1.89 8.60 1.13
N GLU A 89 -0.93 9.45 0.80
CA GLU A 89 -1.12 10.90 0.76
C GLU A 89 -2.37 11.27 -0.05
N GLY A 90 -3.22 12.13 0.52
CA GLY A 90 -4.48 12.56 -0.10
C GLY A 90 -5.65 11.57 -0.02
N ASN A 91 -5.40 10.26 0.14
CA ASN A 91 -6.46 9.25 0.15
C ASN A 91 -7.40 9.37 1.36
N CYS A 92 -6.86 9.57 2.57
CA CYS A 92 -7.71 9.71 3.76
C CYS A 92 -8.63 10.94 3.69
N PRO A 93 -8.13 12.16 3.37
CA PRO A 93 -8.99 13.33 3.18
C PRO A 93 -10.05 13.13 2.09
N MET A 94 -9.68 12.51 0.96
CA MET A 94 -10.60 12.22 -0.14
C MET A 94 -11.72 11.27 0.30
N PHE A 95 -11.39 10.18 1.00
CA PHE A 95 -12.39 9.23 1.47
C PHE A 95 -13.26 9.84 2.58
N ALA A 96 -12.68 10.60 3.52
CA ALA A 96 -13.46 11.32 4.53
C ALA A 96 -14.42 12.34 3.90
N LYS A 97 -14.02 13.02 2.81
CA LYS A 97 -14.89 13.89 2.03
C LYS A 97 -16.05 13.12 1.41
N TRP A 98 -15.75 12.01 0.73
CA TRP A 98 -16.77 11.13 0.16
C TRP A 98 -17.78 10.64 1.21
N ILE A 99 -17.34 10.24 2.41
CA ILE A 99 -18.25 9.82 3.49
C ILE A 99 -19.22 10.94 3.88
N ARG A 100 -18.72 12.18 3.99
CA ARG A 100 -19.57 13.34 4.33
C ARG A 100 -20.60 13.65 3.24
N GLU A 101 -20.17 13.61 1.97
CA GLU A 101 -21.00 14.01 0.83
C GLU A 101 -22.01 12.93 0.44
N GLU A 102 -21.62 11.66 0.47
CA GLU A 102 -22.38 10.56 -0.13
C GLU A 102 -23.11 9.69 0.90
N VAL A 103 -22.64 9.67 2.16
CA VAL A 103 -23.26 8.89 3.24
C VAL A 103 -23.90 9.82 4.28
N GLY A 104 -23.47 11.07 4.37
CA GLY A 104 -24.02 12.06 5.32
C GLY A 104 -23.49 11.91 6.75
N LEU A 105 -22.51 11.04 6.99
CA LEU A 105 -21.89 10.87 8.30
C LEU A 105 -20.83 11.95 8.56
N LYS A 106 -20.66 12.33 9.83
CA LYS A 106 -19.51 13.15 10.23
C LYS A 106 -18.24 12.35 9.99
N ALA A 107 -17.33 12.84 9.15
CA ALA A 107 -16.04 12.17 8.94
C ALA A 107 -14.87 13.15 8.93
N LYS A 108 -13.71 12.70 9.42
CA LYS A 108 -12.46 13.48 9.48
C LYS A 108 -11.27 12.59 9.15
N ALA A 109 -10.26 13.14 8.49
CA ALA A 109 -8.95 12.51 8.33
C ALA A 109 -7.95 13.27 9.23
N PRO A 110 -7.66 12.78 10.45
CA PRO A 110 -6.74 13.45 11.36
C PRO A 110 -5.31 13.47 10.81
N LYS A 111 -4.55 14.49 11.17
CA LYS A 111 -3.10 14.53 10.93
C LYS A 111 -2.39 13.60 11.93
N ALA A 112 -1.20 13.13 11.56
CA ALA A 112 -0.36 12.36 12.47
C ALA A 112 -0.06 13.17 13.75
N GLY A 113 -0.30 12.57 14.91
CA GLY A 113 -0.13 13.22 16.22
C GLY A 113 -1.28 14.13 16.65
N GLU A 114 -2.33 14.29 15.84
CA GLU A 114 -3.51 15.06 16.22
C GLU A 114 -4.35 14.32 17.27
N VAL A 115 -4.70 15.01 18.35
CA VAL A 115 -5.62 14.49 19.38
C VAL A 115 -7.04 14.85 18.99
N VAL A 116 -7.95 13.89 19.05
CA VAL A 116 -9.38 14.08 18.80
C VAL A 116 -10.17 13.70 20.03
N GLU A 117 -11.13 14.54 20.39
CA GLU A 117 -12.14 14.22 21.40
C GLU A 117 -13.26 13.40 20.77
N VAL A 118 -13.69 12.34 21.46
CA VAL A 118 -14.62 11.32 20.96
C VAL A 118 -15.92 11.38 21.71
#